data_AF-A0AA42X4X5-F1
#
_entry.id   AF-A0AA42X4X5-F1
#
_cell.length_a   1.000
_cell.length_b   1.000
_cell.length_c   1.000
_cell.angle_alpha   90.00
_cell.angle_beta   90.00
_cell.angle_gamma   90.00
#
_symmetry.space_group_name_H-M   'P 1'
#
loop_
_entity.id
_entity.type
_entity.pdbx_description
1 polymer ?
#
loop_
_entity_poly.entity_id
_entity_poly.type
_entity_poly.pdbx_seq_one_letter_code
_entity_poly.pdbx_strand_id
1 'polypeptide(L)'
;MELDYSKPGPELMVDLINQANGTKFVVGDLTFSDVAAHSDVEHPAENTKVTATGTGTTRFKGPKDLFYTRLDLQPSLGGRNVTFSVPADVTLPAVLDMMNERYKLGFGTEDLEWSRSGPVIDTEEVDITAKPGSLTYIGTTKIILKPV
;
A
#
# COMPACT_ATOMS: atom_id res chain seq x y z
N MET A 1 15.28 0.29 12.22
CA MET A 1 13.92 0.50 12.74
C MET A 1 13.09 -0.63 12.15
N GLU A 2 12.34 -1.34 12.98
CA GLU A 2 11.41 -2.35 12.46
C GLU A 2 10.17 -1.61 11.94
N LEU A 3 9.75 -1.90 10.71
CA LEU A 3 8.56 -1.30 10.12
C LEU A 3 7.32 -1.97 10.70
N ASP A 4 6.37 -1.16 11.15
CA ASP A 4 5.04 -1.64 11.54
C ASP A 4 4.09 -1.50 10.36
N TYR A 5 3.93 -2.59 9.63
CA TYR A 5 3.07 -2.66 8.45
C TYR A 5 1.58 -2.56 8.76
N SER A 6 1.18 -2.62 10.04
CA SER A 6 -0.23 -2.55 10.43
C SER A 6 -0.77 -1.12 10.47
N LYS A 7 0.12 -0.12 10.37
CA LYS A 7 -0.23 1.30 10.37
C LYS A 7 -1.03 1.71 9.13
N PRO A 8 -1.90 2.74 9.24
CA PRO A 8 -2.56 3.33 8.08
C PRO A 8 -1.57 3.78 7.00
N GLY A 9 -2.01 3.77 5.74
CA GLY A 9 -1.19 4.11 4.57
C GLY A 9 -0.29 5.36 4.75
N PRO A 10 -0.83 6.53 5.15
CA PRO A 10 -0.02 7.72 5.35
C PRO A 10 1.07 7.60 6.43
N GLU A 11 0.79 6.88 7.53
CA GLU A 11 1.76 6.64 8.60
C GLU A 11 2.87 5.68 8.15
N LEU A 12 2.50 4.57 7.51
CA LEU A 12 3.46 3.61 6.98
C LEU A 12 4.33 4.23 5.89
N MET A 13 3.77 5.08 5.01
CA MET A 13 4.55 5.81 4.02
C MET A 13 5.60 6.71 4.68
N VAL A 14 5.24 7.46 5.73
CA VAL A 14 6.19 8.32 6.45
C VAL A 14 7.32 7.49 7.06
N ASP A 15 7.03 6.31 7.59
CA ASP A 15 8.05 5.39 8.09
C ASP A 15 8.98 4.88 6.97
N LEU A 16 8.41 4.50 5.81
CA LEU A 16 9.18 4.09 4.63
C LEU A 16 10.10 5.20 4.14
N ILE A 17 9.61 6.44 4.09
CA ILE A 17 10.39 7.63 3.72
C ILE A 17 11.51 7.86 4.75
N ASN A 18 11.21 7.80 6.04
CA ASN A 18 12.20 7.99 7.10
C ASN A 18 13.31 6.94 7.04
N GLN A 19 12.95 5.69 6.76
CA GLN A 19 13.90 4.61 6.58
C GLN A 19 14.80 4.82 5.37
N ALA A 20 14.23 5.20 4.21
CA ALA A 20 14.99 5.39 2.98
C ALA A 20 15.91 6.63 3.04
N ASN A 21 15.46 7.72 3.66
CA ASN A 21 16.12 9.01 3.61
C ASN A 21 16.89 9.38 4.90
N GLY A 22 16.84 8.53 5.94
CA GLY A 22 17.46 8.80 7.24
C GLY A 22 16.82 9.97 7.99
N THR A 23 15.53 10.25 7.71
CA THR A 23 14.77 11.35 8.31
C THR A 23 13.94 10.90 9.52
N LYS A 24 13.23 11.84 10.17
CA LYS A 24 12.37 11.58 11.33
C LYS A 24 11.09 12.42 11.27
N PHE A 25 10.45 12.44 10.11
CA PHE A 25 9.15 13.08 9.93
C PHE A 25 8.07 12.34 10.71
N VAL A 26 7.04 13.06 11.13
CA VAL A 26 5.79 12.48 11.64
C VAL A 26 4.64 12.82 10.70
N VAL A 27 3.52 12.12 10.82
CA VAL A 27 2.32 12.47 10.06
C VAL A 27 1.88 13.89 10.38
N GLY A 28 1.59 14.67 9.34
CA GLY A 28 1.27 16.10 9.44
C GLY A 28 2.46 17.04 9.25
N ASP A 29 3.70 16.55 9.33
CA ASP A 29 4.88 17.34 8.96
C ASP A 29 4.93 17.62 7.45
N LEU A 30 4.37 16.71 6.65
CA LEU A 30 4.49 16.75 5.20
C LEU A 30 3.11 16.66 4.55
N THR A 31 2.94 17.44 3.47
CA THR A 31 1.90 17.20 2.47
C THR A 31 2.54 16.61 1.22
N PHE A 32 1.89 15.62 0.62
CA PHE A 32 2.45 14.84 -0.49
C PHE A 32 1.66 15.11 -1.79
N SER A 33 2.39 15.21 -2.90
CA SER A 33 1.84 15.27 -4.25
C SER A 33 2.70 14.44 -5.22
N ASP A 34 2.16 14.19 -6.42
CA ASP A 34 2.92 13.62 -7.54
C ASP A 34 3.61 12.28 -7.22
N VAL A 35 2.91 11.40 -6.49
CA VAL A 35 3.38 10.05 -6.20
C VAL A 35 3.45 9.26 -7.49
N ALA A 36 4.65 8.83 -7.87
CA ALA A 36 4.89 8.13 -9.11
C ALA A 36 5.95 7.03 -8.95
N ALA A 37 5.89 6.02 -9.81
CA ALA A 37 7.02 5.10 -9.95
C ALA A 37 8.25 5.88 -10.44
N HIS A 38 9.43 5.56 -9.93
CA HIS A 38 10.70 6.04 -10.50
C HIS A 38 11.66 4.89 -10.74
N SER A 39 12.62 5.17 -11.61
CA SER A 39 13.73 4.28 -11.96
C SER A 39 15.03 5.10 -11.95
N ASP A 40 15.16 5.96 -10.93
CA ASP A 40 16.29 6.89 -10.83
C ASP A 40 17.58 6.11 -10.59
N VAL A 41 18.61 6.43 -11.36
CA VAL A 41 19.91 5.76 -11.27
C VAL A 41 20.66 6.16 -9.98
N GLU A 42 20.39 7.35 -9.45
CA GLU A 42 20.98 7.82 -8.19
C GLU A 42 20.30 7.18 -6.97
N HIS A 43 19.06 6.69 -7.14
CA HIS A 43 18.25 6.02 -6.12
C HIS A 43 17.76 4.63 -6.59
N PRO A 44 18.67 3.68 -6.86
CA PRO A 44 18.33 2.41 -7.51
C PRO A 44 17.65 1.40 -6.57
N ALA A 45 17.62 1.67 -5.25
CA ALA A 45 16.97 0.82 -4.26
C ALA A 45 15.48 1.17 -4.08
N GLU A 46 15.10 2.39 -4.46
CA GLU A 46 13.77 2.93 -4.34
C GLU A 46 12.98 2.73 -5.64
N ASN A 47 11.66 2.57 -5.51
CA ASN A 47 10.75 2.39 -6.65
C ASN A 47 9.68 3.48 -6.76
N THR A 48 9.60 4.38 -5.77
CA THR A 48 8.61 5.46 -5.71
C THR A 48 9.24 6.81 -5.39
N LYS A 49 8.87 7.80 -6.19
CA LYS A 49 9.18 9.22 -5.99
C LYS A 49 7.90 9.92 -5.56
N VAL A 50 8.01 10.80 -4.57
CA VAL A 50 6.92 11.67 -4.13
C VAL A 50 7.44 13.08 -3.92
N THR A 51 6.64 14.08 -4.31
CA THR A 51 6.91 15.46 -3.96
C THR A 51 6.33 15.74 -2.58
N ALA A 52 7.19 16.03 -1.61
CA ALA A 52 6.81 16.40 -0.26
C ALA A 52 7.02 17.90 -0.05
N THR A 53 5.99 18.58 0.46
CA THR A 53 6.10 19.96 0.93
C THR A 53 6.01 19.97 2.44
N GLY A 54 6.99 20.59 3.07
CA GLY A 54 7.01 20.80 4.51
C GLY A 54 5.86 21.67 4.98
N THR A 55 5.12 21.22 5.98
CA THR A 55 4.17 22.05 6.72
C THR A 55 4.94 22.92 7.71
N GLY A 56 4.29 23.94 8.30
CA GLY A 56 4.94 24.99 9.11
C GLY A 56 5.77 24.52 10.32
N THR A 57 5.76 23.23 10.65
CA THR A 57 6.56 22.57 11.70
C THR A 57 7.90 22.01 11.21
N THR A 58 8.12 21.93 9.90
CA THR A 58 9.31 21.28 9.32
C THR A 58 10.49 22.22 9.07
N ARG A 59 11.69 21.63 8.98
CA ARG A 59 12.96 22.36 8.80
C ARG A 59 13.25 22.79 7.36
N PHE A 60 12.44 22.40 6.37
CA PHE A 60 12.65 22.80 4.98
C PHE A 60 11.42 23.49 4.39
N LYS A 61 11.67 24.53 3.59
CA LYS A 61 10.64 25.32 2.91
C LYS A 61 10.57 24.93 1.44
N GLY A 62 9.35 24.78 0.91
CA GLY A 62 9.09 24.45 -0.49
C GLY A 62 9.04 22.96 -0.79
N PRO A 63 8.65 22.60 -2.03
CA PRO A 63 8.55 21.21 -2.45
C PRO A 63 9.94 20.57 -2.56
N LYS A 64 10.04 19.31 -2.13
CA LYS A 64 11.22 18.47 -2.28
C LYS A 64 10.81 17.08 -2.73
N ASP A 65 11.62 16.52 -3.60
CA ASP A 65 11.48 15.12 -3.99
C ASP A 65 12.03 14.22 -2.89
N LEU A 66 11.23 13.24 -2.49
CA LEU A 66 11.62 12.15 -1.60
C LEU A 66 11.44 10.82 -2.32
N PHE A 67 12.31 9.88 -2.01
CA PHE A 67 12.33 8.56 -2.62
C PHE A 67 12.11 7.49 -1.56
N TYR A 68 11.34 6.46 -1.89
CA TYR A 68 11.08 5.33 -1.02
C TYR A 68 10.59 4.13 -1.83
N THR A 69 10.47 2.98 -1.17
CA THR A 69 10.01 1.74 -1.80
C THR A 69 8.59 1.43 -1.35
N ARG A 70 7.62 1.53 -2.26
CA ARG A 70 6.28 0.96 -2.07
C ARG A 70 6.36 -0.56 -2.06
N LEU A 71 5.53 -1.18 -1.23
CA LEU A 71 5.48 -2.61 -1.00
C LEU A 71 4.69 -3.29 -2.13
N ASP A 72 5.22 -4.38 -2.67
CA ASP A 72 4.50 -5.19 -3.65
C ASP A 72 3.42 -6.02 -2.94
N LEU A 73 2.17 -5.95 -3.43
CA LEU A 73 1.04 -6.67 -2.86
C LEU A 73 1.23 -8.19 -2.84
N GLN A 74 1.82 -8.77 -3.90
CA GLN A 74 1.92 -10.21 -4.02
C GLN A 74 2.79 -10.84 -2.92
N PRO A 75 4.05 -10.41 -2.69
CA PRO A 75 4.85 -10.93 -1.58
C PRO A 75 4.31 -10.48 -0.22
N SER A 76 3.70 -9.29 -0.10
CA SER A 76 3.12 -8.82 1.17
C SER A 76 2.01 -9.75 1.68
N LEU A 77 1.26 -10.38 0.77
CA LEU A 77 0.18 -11.32 1.09
C LEU A 77 0.65 -12.78 1.19
N GLY A 78 1.96 -13.02 1.23
CA GLY A 78 2.53 -14.36 1.35
C GLY A 78 2.57 -15.16 0.05
N GLY A 79 2.42 -14.50 -1.11
CA GLY A 79 2.59 -15.11 -2.43
C GLY A 79 1.29 -15.27 -3.23
N ARG A 80 1.27 -16.24 -4.16
CA ARG A 80 0.14 -16.48 -5.07
C ARG A 80 -0.94 -17.35 -4.41
N ASN A 81 -2.19 -17.11 -4.77
CA ASN A 81 -3.37 -17.94 -4.42
C ASN A 81 -3.78 -17.92 -2.93
N VAL A 82 -3.88 -16.73 -2.35
CA VAL A 82 -4.42 -16.58 -1.00
C VAL A 82 -5.91 -16.89 -1.00
N THR A 83 -6.35 -17.81 -0.14
CA THR A 83 -7.77 -18.16 0.00
C THR A 83 -8.37 -17.59 1.28
N PHE A 84 -9.57 -17.00 1.16
CA PHE A 84 -10.39 -16.53 2.27
C PHE A 84 -11.75 -17.22 2.25
N SER A 85 -12.17 -17.72 3.41
CA SER A 85 -13.52 -18.24 3.62
C SER A 85 -14.45 -17.10 3.99
N VAL A 86 -15.48 -16.84 3.18
CA VAL A 86 -16.32 -15.64 3.27
C VAL A 86 -17.81 -15.95 3.06
N PRO A 87 -18.74 -15.15 3.61
CA PRO A 87 -20.14 -15.20 3.20
C PRO A 87 -20.31 -14.89 1.70
N ALA A 88 -21.38 -15.40 1.10
CA ALA A 88 -21.66 -15.20 -0.34
C ALA A 88 -21.84 -13.72 -0.74
N ASP A 89 -22.20 -12.85 0.21
CA ASP A 89 -22.44 -11.42 0.02
C ASP A 89 -21.30 -10.52 0.53
N VAL A 90 -20.08 -11.06 0.66
CA VAL A 90 -18.94 -10.31 1.19
C VAL A 90 -18.64 -9.05 0.36
N THR A 91 -18.29 -7.98 1.08
CA THR A 91 -17.94 -6.68 0.51
C THR A 91 -16.42 -6.46 0.50
N LEU A 92 -15.92 -5.54 -0.34
CA LEU A 92 -14.50 -5.21 -0.37
C LEU A 92 -13.98 -4.76 1.00
N PRO A 93 -14.63 -3.85 1.73
CA PRO A 93 -14.18 -3.47 3.08
C PRO A 93 -14.01 -4.67 4.00
N ALA A 94 -14.95 -5.63 3.99
CA ALA A 94 -14.84 -6.83 4.81
C ALA A 94 -13.66 -7.73 4.41
N VAL A 95 -13.43 -7.91 3.10
CA VAL A 95 -12.25 -8.65 2.61
C VAL A 95 -10.95 -7.95 3.01
N LEU A 96 -10.90 -6.62 2.93
CA LEU A 96 -9.74 -5.84 3.37
C LEU A 96 -9.50 -5.95 4.87
N ASP A 97 -10.56 -5.91 5.70
CA ASP A 97 -10.46 -6.12 7.14
C ASP A 97 -9.86 -7.49 7.46
N MET A 98 -10.30 -8.53 6.76
CA MET A 98 -9.73 -9.89 6.88
C MET A 98 -8.27 -9.96 6.44
N MET A 99 -7.91 -9.28 5.36
CA MET A 99 -6.52 -9.19 4.89
C MET A 99 -5.63 -8.46 5.90
N ASN A 100 -6.11 -7.33 6.44
CA ASN A 100 -5.42 -6.55 7.46
C ASN A 100 -5.26 -7.32 8.77
N GLU A 101 -6.28 -8.05 9.20
CA GLU A 101 -6.19 -8.89 10.38
C GLU A 101 -5.16 -10.01 10.21
N ARG A 102 -5.20 -10.70 9.07
CA ARG A 102 -4.34 -11.86 8.78
C ARG A 102 -2.88 -11.49 8.53
N TYR A 103 -2.64 -10.41 7.77
CA TYR A 103 -1.31 -10.06 7.28
C TYR A 103 -0.71 -8.81 7.95
N LYS A 104 -1.50 -8.09 8.76
CA LYS A 104 -1.07 -6.86 9.44
C LYS A 104 -0.55 -5.80 8.46
N LEU A 105 -1.35 -5.49 7.43
CA LEU A 105 -0.96 -4.63 6.29
C LEU A 105 -1.70 -3.29 6.21
N GLY A 106 -2.54 -2.92 7.17
CA GLY A 106 -3.09 -1.55 7.26
C GLY A 106 -3.77 -0.99 5.99
N PHE A 107 -4.24 -1.84 5.07
CA PHE A 107 -4.83 -1.45 3.80
C PHE A 107 -6.06 -0.56 3.99
N GLY A 108 -6.07 0.58 3.30
CA GLY A 108 -7.27 1.40 3.12
C GLY A 108 -8.01 1.08 1.82
N THR A 109 -9.31 1.40 1.77
CA THR A 109 -10.09 1.34 0.51
C THR A 109 -9.60 2.34 -0.54
N GLU A 110 -8.92 3.39 -0.10
CA GLU A 110 -8.25 4.39 -0.92
C GLU A 110 -7.02 3.82 -1.63
N ASP A 111 -6.33 2.85 -1.03
CA ASP A 111 -5.09 2.27 -1.57
C ASP A 111 -5.34 1.25 -2.66
N LEU A 112 -6.47 0.56 -2.62
CA LEU A 112 -6.72 -0.62 -3.44
C LEU A 112 -7.95 -0.46 -4.32
N GLU A 113 -7.89 -1.09 -5.48
CA GLU A 113 -9.03 -1.38 -6.34
C GLU A 113 -9.14 -2.89 -6.53
N TRP A 114 -10.36 -3.37 -6.80
CA TRP A 114 -10.60 -4.79 -7.02
C TRP A 114 -11.36 -5.02 -8.32
N SER A 115 -11.11 -6.17 -8.93
CA SER A 115 -11.91 -6.64 -10.05
C SER A 115 -12.21 -8.12 -9.88
N ARG A 116 -13.45 -8.50 -10.17
CA ARG A 116 -13.91 -9.88 -10.08
C ARG A 116 -13.65 -10.54 -11.43
N SER A 117 -12.85 -11.59 -11.44
CA SER A 117 -12.57 -12.35 -12.65
C SER A 117 -13.40 -13.64 -12.69
N GLY A 118 -14.50 -13.61 -13.44
CA GLY A 118 -15.25 -14.78 -13.89
C GLY A 118 -16.34 -15.30 -12.93
N PRO A 119 -17.40 -15.95 -13.46
CA PRO A 119 -18.34 -16.69 -12.64
C PRO A 119 -17.76 -18.07 -12.37
N VAL A 120 -17.60 -18.46 -11.11
CA VAL A 120 -17.29 -19.86 -10.81
C VAL A 120 -18.23 -20.35 -9.73
N ILE A 121 -19.00 -21.33 -10.15
CA ILE A 121 -19.74 -22.26 -9.31
C ILE A 121 -18.73 -22.71 -8.24
N ASP A 122 -18.90 -22.24 -7.00
CA ASP A 122 -18.16 -22.61 -5.77
C ASP A 122 -16.93 -21.78 -5.32
N THR A 123 -16.32 -20.91 -6.13
CA THR A 123 -15.24 -19.98 -5.68
C THR A 123 -15.16 -18.73 -6.54
N GLU A 124 -14.91 -17.56 -5.97
CA GLU A 124 -14.71 -16.32 -6.72
C GLU A 124 -13.24 -15.91 -6.73
N GLU A 125 -12.66 -15.73 -7.92
CA GLU A 125 -11.34 -15.14 -8.07
C GLU A 125 -11.46 -13.61 -8.10
N VAL A 126 -10.67 -12.95 -7.26
CA VAL A 126 -10.63 -11.49 -7.17
C VAL A 126 -9.20 -11.03 -7.37
N ASP A 127 -9.02 -10.16 -8.35
CA ASP A 127 -7.77 -9.43 -8.54
C ASP A 127 -7.82 -8.17 -7.68
N ILE A 128 -6.83 -8.00 -6.79
CA ILE A 128 -6.63 -6.83 -5.95
C ILE A 128 -5.42 -6.07 -6.50
N THR A 129 -5.63 -4.83 -6.91
CA THR A 129 -4.61 -3.97 -7.51
C THR A 129 -4.39 -2.74 -6.65
N ALA A 130 -3.13 -2.37 -6.42
CA ALA A 130 -2.82 -1.10 -5.79
C ALA A 130 -3.14 0.04 -6.75
N LYS A 131 -3.91 1.03 -6.30
CA LYS A 131 -4.21 2.20 -7.11
C LYS A 131 -2.91 2.94 -7.45
N PRO A 132 -2.83 3.60 -8.62
CA PRO A 132 -1.63 4.35 -9.00
C PRO A 132 -1.17 5.37 -7.94
N GLY A 133 -2.12 6.03 -7.28
CA GLY A 133 -1.90 6.99 -6.21
C GLY A 133 -1.78 6.39 -4.80
N SER A 134 -1.77 5.06 -4.64
CA SER A 134 -1.52 4.46 -3.32
C SER A 134 -0.15 4.89 -2.82
N LEU A 135 -0.12 5.31 -1.56
CA LEU A 135 1.06 5.81 -0.90
C LEU A 135 2.02 4.70 -0.48
N THR A 136 1.53 3.47 -0.34
CA THR A 136 2.28 2.38 0.32
C THR A 136 2.42 1.15 -0.54
N TYR A 137 1.48 0.88 -1.45
CA TYR A 137 1.43 -0.37 -2.19
C TYR A 137 1.56 -0.19 -3.70
N ILE A 138 2.11 -1.21 -4.36
CA ILE A 138 2.16 -1.35 -5.82
C ILE A 138 1.82 -2.77 -6.24
N GLY A 139 1.52 -2.93 -7.53
CA GLY A 139 1.31 -4.22 -8.15
C GLY A 139 -0.12 -4.74 -8.02
N THR A 140 -0.28 -6.01 -8.38
CA THR A 140 -1.55 -6.72 -8.37
C THR A 140 -1.32 -8.09 -7.77
N THR A 141 -2.29 -8.55 -6.98
CA THR A 141 -2.34 -9.93 -6.51
C THR A 141 -3.70 -10.55 -6.83
N LYS A 142 -3.78 -11.87 -6.76
CA LYS A 142 -5.03 -12.62 -6.89
C LYS A 142 -5.34 -13.32 -5.58
N ILE A 143 -6.58 -13.16 -5.13
CA ILE A 143 -7.14 -13.87 -3.99
C ILE A 143 -8.31 -14.75 -4.45
N ILE A 144 -8.59 -15.78 -3.68
CA ILE A 144 -9.69 -16.71 -3.89
C ILE A 144 -10.65 -16.54 -2.72
N LEU A 145 -11.90 -16.21 -3.02
CA LEU A 145 -12.99 -16.15 -2.07
C LEU A 145 -13.79 -17.45 -2.14
N LYS A 146 -13.83 -18.17 -1.02
CA LYS A 146 -14.57 -19.44 -0.90
C LYS A 146 -15.80 -19.23 -0.02
N PRO A 147 -17.03 -19.46 -0.54
CA PRO A 147 -18.25 -19.41 0.26
C PRO A 147 -18.20 -20.41 1.42
N VAL A 148 -18.74 -20.01 2.57
CA VAL A 148 -19.00 -20.89 3.74
C VAL A 148 -20.47 -21.17 3.94
#